data_AF-A0A353MIP4-F1
#
_entry.id   AF-A0A353MIP4-F1
#
_cell.length_a   1.000
_cell.length_b   1.000
_cell.length_c   1.000
_cell.angle_alpha   90.00
_cell.angle_beta   90.00
_cell.angle_gamma   90.00
#
_symmetry.space_group_name_H-M   'P 1'
#
loop_
_entity.id
_entity.type
_entity.pdbx_description
1 polymer ?
#
loop_
_entity_poly.entity_id
_entity_poly.type
_entity_poly.pdbx_seq_one_letter_code
_entity_poly.pdbx_strand_id
1 'polypeptide(L)'
;MPDNSRVLTRADLALLTLLALAALGIRLYFLQFYDVISADGISYVSIAKDFISGRGLAAATHYPPFYPILLGLASTLCHDFETAGLAVSVIMGSLLVVPVYLLGVEFFDKRVGFAAAVLSVTWPTLRYWSTAVMSQATYITLLLLGVYFLWRAYKKSAPLPAVLAGAFFAGANLTRSEGVLVFAAAISVLILFTFINRLPLGKLLYALLALGVFFLVCSPYLVMLHELTGKWQLTGKSKIAIADALSEYFGKPDIKHDPAFKELGYLDLFRLYPEYIRSNYLKNIAACWRDMLPFYGWILAAIGLVAGATRREVLMQRAYLLATFAPLSVIVVVFFIGPEYTQPYLPVLFLCIGSGLSRLTAWMSAGMNDIAPAPMVRYLGYAPVCLALLYGSWNVVRAIPSDRNVPYHYTRDGGRYDDKQVGLKLAQTLPKDAVLMTRSGRIGFYSGRTYLTPPQTDYAGIVEFAAKNKADYLIATGQLLGMRPQLEFLYGPILDPDRPFTPPPELELVSLSQEPGGSPYIVYRFKSR
;
A
#
# COMPACT_ATOMS: atom_id res chain seq x y z
N MET A 1 -30.48 10.45 28.80
CA MET A 1 -29.38 9.82 29.57
C MET A 1 -28.16 10.71 29.40
N PRO A 2 -27.40 11.02 30.47
CA PRO A 2 -26.25 11.90 30.33
C PRO A 2 -25.23 11.21 29.41
N ASP A 3 -24.93 11.86 28.30
CA ASP A 3 -23.82 11.54 27.40
C ASP A 3 -22.52 11.84 28.16
N ASN A 4 -22.14 10.93 29.06
CA ASN A 4 -20.78 10.84 29.54
C ASN A 4 -19.94 10.54 28.31
N SER A 5 -19.53 11.61 27.65
CA SER A 5 -18.59 11.59 26.55
C SER A 5 -17.51 10.59 26.93
N ARG A 6 -17.30 9.59 26.08
CA ARG A 6 -16.32 8.51 26.29
C ARG A 6 -14.92 9.13 26.24
N VAL A 7 -14.57 9.89 27.28
CA VAL A 7 -13.27 10.53 27.44
C VAL A 7 -12.28 9.40 27.68
N LEU A 8 -11.18 9.43 26.93
CA LEU A 8 -10.08 8.49 27.14
C LEU A 8 -9.56 8.69 28.56
N THR A 9 -9.65 7.63 29.36
CA THR A 9 -9.08 7.59 30.70
C THR A 9 -7.55 7.44 30.61
N ARG A 10 -6.84 7.69 31.72
CA ARG A 10 -5.39 7.39 31.79
C ARG A 10 -5.07 5.93 31.46
N ALA A 11 -5.96 5.01 31.85
CA ALA A 11 -5.85 3.59 31.51
C ALA A 11 -5.99 3.34 29.99
N ASP A 12 -6.90 4.06 29.31
CA ASP A 12 -7.06 3.94 27.86
C ASP A 12 -5.83 4.46 27.11
N LEU A 13 -5.22 5.55 27.60
CA LEU A 13 -3.96 6.07 27.05
C LEU A 13 -2.81 5.09 27.26
N ALA A 14 -2.67 4.54 28.47
CA ALA A 14 -1.64 3.53 28.76
C ALA A 14 -1.81 2.27 27.88
N LEU A 15 -3.06 1.83 27.66
CA LEU A 15 -3.38 0.72 26.77
C LEU A 15 -3.02 1.03 25.31
N LEU A 16 -3.35 2.22 24.82
CA LEU A 16 -2.96 2.67 23.48
C LEU A 16 -1.44 2.71 23.31
N THR A 17 -0.71 3.22 24.29
CA THR A 17 0.75 3.21 24.31
C THR A 17 1.28 1.77 24.27
N LEU A 18 0.73 0.86 25.09
CA LEU A 18 1.14 -0.54 25.10
C LEU A 18 0.86 -1.22 23.75
N LEU A 19 -0.31 -0.98 23.14
CA LEU A 19 -0.65 -1.51 21.82
C LEU A 19 0.30 -0.98 20.74
N ALA A 20 0.65 0.31 20.77
CA ALA A 20 1.58 0.91 19.83
C ALA A 20 3.01 0.36 20.01
N LEU A 21 3.46 0.17 21.25
CA LEU A 21 4.76 -0.43 21.56
C LEU A 21 4.82 -1.92 21.15
N ALA A 22 3.75 -2.68 21.40
CA ALA A 22 3.64 -4.05 20.94
C ALA A 22 3.63 -4.13 19.40
N ALA A 23 2.92 -3.22 18.75
CA ALA A 23 2.88 -3.10 17.29
C ALA A 23 4.25 -2.79 16.69
N LEU A 24 5.01 -1.92 17.37
CA LEU A 24 6.39 -1.59 17.03
C LEU A 24 7.32 -2.79 17.22
N GLY A 25 7.27 -3.45 18.38
CA GLY A 25 8.10 -4.62 18.68
C GLY A 25 7.88 -5.77 17.69
N ILE A 26 6.62 -6.06 17.34
CA ILE A 26 6.30 -7.06 16.31
C ILE A 26 6.90 -6.64 14.96
N ARG A 27 6.73 -5.39 14.52
CA ARG A 27 7.26 -4.93 13.23
C ARG A 27 8.78 -4.96 13.19
N LEU A 28 9.45 -4.51 14.25
CA LEU A 28 10.91 -4.57 14.37
C LEU A 28 11.42 -6.01 14.30
N TYR A 29 10.73 -6.96 14.93
CA TYR A 29 11.06 -8.38 14.79
C TYR A 29 10.92 -8.85 13.33
N PHE A 30 9.86 -8.46 12.62
CA PHE A 30 9.63 -8.91 11.24
C PHE A 30 10.51 -8.20 10.18
N LEU A 31 11.15 -7.07 10.51
CA LEU A 31 12.09 -6.40 9.59
C LEU A 31 13.24 -7.30 9.14
N GLN A 32 13.67 -8.25 9.98
CA GLN A 32 14.75 -9.18 9.64
C GLN A 32 14.42 -10.11 8.46
N PHE A 33 13.13 -10.19 8.07
CA PHE A 33 12.67 -10.99 6.93
C PHE A 33 12.40 -10.11 5.69
N TYR A 34 12.76 -8.83 5.74
CA TYR A 34 12.66 -7.91 4.61
C TYR A 34 14.05 -7.60 4.07
N ASP A 35 14.49 -8.38 3.09
CA ASP A 35 15.85 -8.27 2.57
C ASP A 35 16.00 -7.27 1.42
N VAL A 36 14.90 -6.85 0.79
CA VAL A 36 14.94 -6.17 -0.51
C VAL A 36 13.87 -5.10 -0.64
N ILE A 37 14.30 -3.92 -1.10
CA ILE A 37 13.40 -2.82 -1.42
C ILE A 37 12.29 -3.23 -2.42
N SER A 38 11.10 -2.68 -2.19
CA SER A 38 9.97 -2.79 -3.10
C SER A 38 10.26 -2.05 -4.41
N ALA A 39 9.60 -2.46 -5.51
CA ALA A 39 9.82 -1.84 -6.82
C ALA A 39 9.44 -0.34 -6.80
N ASP A 40 8.25 -0.03 -6.29
CA ASP A 40 7.78 1.34 -6.06
C ASP A 40 8.64 2.08 -5.01
N GLY A 41 9.26 1.37 -4.06
CA GLY A 41 10.16 1.92 -3.04
C GLY A 41 11.34 2.68 -3.63
N ILE A 42 11.88 2.19 -4.75
CA ILE A 42 12.96 2.85 -5.49
C ILE A 42 12.52 4.23 -5.98
N SER A 43 11.30 4.34 -6.51
CA SER A 43 10.74 5.60 -6.98
C SER A 43 10.52 6.58 -5.82
N TYR A 44 10.04 6.09 -4.66
CA TYR A 44 9.90 6.92 -3.46
C TYR A 44 11.25 7.44 -2.96
N VAL A 45 12.30 6.61 -2.98
CA VAL A 45 13.66 7.03 -2.61
C VAL A 45 14.20 8.06 -3.60
N SER A 46 13.96 7.89 -4.92
CA SER A 46 14.38 8.86 -5.93
C SER A 46 13.78 10.24 -5.66
N ILE A 47 12.46 10.30 -5.43
CA ILE A 47 11.76 11.56 -5.12
C ILE A 47 12.28 12.17 -3.80
N ALA A 48 12.53 11.33 -2.79
CA ALA A 48 13.07 11.80 -1.51
C ALA A 48 14.47 12.40 -1.66
N LYS A 49 15.34 11.79 -2.49
CA LYS A 49 16.67 12.33 -2.81
C LYS A 49 16.57 13.69 -3.50
N ASP A 50 15.65 13.83 -4.46
CA ASP A 50 15.42 15.10 -5.17
C ASP A 50 14.90 16.19 -4.22
N PHE A 51 14.00 15.84 -3.31
CA PHE A 51 13.48 16.75 -2.30
C PHE A 51 14.57 17.26 -1.35
N ILE A 52 15.35 16.36 -0.75
CA ILE A 52 16.40 16.72 0.23
C ILE A 52 17.57 17.48 -0.42
N SER A 53 17.86 17.20 -1.68
CA SER A 53 18.91 17.90 -2.44
C SER A 53 18.46 19.23 -3.05
N GLY A 54 17.21 19.66 -2.83
CA GLY A 54 16.69 20.93 -3.35
C GLY A 54 16.35 20.92 -4.84
N ARG A 55 16.33 19.75 -5.49
CA ARG A 55 15.87 19.58 -6.89
C ARG A 55 14.34 19.61 -7.04
N GLY A 56 13.61 19.65 -5.92
CA GLY A 56 12.16 19.80 -5.88
C GLY A 56 11.42 18.46 -5.95
N LEU A 57 10.13 18.52 -6.34
CA LEU A 57 9.20 17.38 -6.33
C LEU A 57 8.63 17.06 -7.72
N ALA A 58 9.29 17.52 -8.79
CA ALA A 58 8.79 17.31 -10.16
C ALA A 58 8.65 15.81 -10.52
N ALA A 59 9.52 14.95 -9.96
CA ALA A 59 9.42 13.50 -10.11
C ALA A 59 8.21 12.87 -9.37
N ALA A 60 7.51 13.63 -8.52
CA ALA A 60 6.34 13.20 -7.77
C ALA A 60 5.02 13.25 -8.58
N THR A 61 5.09 13.34 -9.91
CA THR A 61 3.91 13.27 -10.79
C THR A 61 3.21 11.91 -10.71
N HIS A 62 3.98 10.83 -10.66
CA HIS A 62 3.45 9.45 -10.62
C HIS A 62 3.21 8.95 -9.19
N TYR A 63 3.99 9.44 -8.23
CA TYR A 63 3.93 9.04 -6.83
C TYR A 63 3.71 10.28 -5.96
N PRO A 64 2.55 10.39 -5.28
CA PRO A 64 2.25 11.54 -4.46
C PRO A 64 3.34 11.83 -3.40
N PRO A 65 3.59 13.11 -3.07
CA PRO A 65 4.84 13.54 -2.47
C PRO A 65 4.94 13.30 -0.95
N PHE A 66 3.85 13.06 -0.24
CA PHE A 66 3.87 13.08 1.23
C PHE A 66 4.73 11.98 1.84
N TYR A 67 4.63 10.74 1.35
CA TYR A 67 5.48 9.64 1.81
C TYR A 67 6.97 9.86 1.46
N PRO A 68 7.34 10.23 0.20
CA PRO A 68 8.70 10.64 -0.12
C PRO A 68 9.25 11.79 0.73
N ILE A 69 8.44 12.80 1.07
CA ILE A 69 8.85 13.89 1.96
C ILE A 69 9.19 13.34 3.35
N LEU A 70 8.32 12.52 3.94
CA LEU A 70 8.60 11.87 5.24
C LEU A 70 9.87 11.01 5.19
N LEU A 71 10.04 10.24 4.11
CA LEU A 71 11.23 9.42 3.89
C LEU A 71 12.49 10.28 3.82
N GLY A 72 12.46 11.35 3.02
CA GLY A 72 13.57 12.30 2.90
C GLY A 72 13.93 12.93 4.23
N LEU A 73 12.94 13.41 4.98
CA LEU A 73 13.17 13.99 6.31
C LEU A 73 13.78 12.95 7.27
N ALA A 74 13.29 11.71 7.26
CA ALA A 74 13.84 10.62 8.07
C ALA A 74 15.28 10.24 7.67
N SER A 75 15.63 10.38 6.39
CA SER A 75 16.99 10.08 5.90
C SER A 75 18.06 11.01 6.49
N THR A 76 17.67 12.20 6.95
CA THR A 76 18.61 13.12 7.65
C THR A 76 19.05 12.59 9.01
N LEU A 77 18.30 11.65 9.60
CA LEU A 77 18.62 10.98 10.86
C LEU A 77 19.27 9.61 10.65
N CYS A 78 18.84 8.86 9.63
CA CYS A 78 19.31 7.49 9.40
C CYS A 78 20.52 7.37 8.45
N HIS A 79 20.86 8.42 7.70
CA HIS A 79 21.90 8.46 6.65
C HIS A 79 21.75 7.46 5.47
N ASP A 80 20.82 6.52 5.55
CA ASP A 80 20.43 5.59 4.49
C ASP A 80 18.93 5.74 4.15
N PHE A 81 18.62 5.84 2.85
CA PHE A 81 17.26 6.09 2.37
C PHE A 81 16.35 4.85 2.47
N GLU A 82 16.90 3.64 2.30
CA GLU A 82 16.10 2.41 2.45
C GLU A 82 15.68 2.24 3.90
N THR A 83 16.62 2.38 4.84
CA THR A 83 16.39 2.34 6.28
C THR A 83 15.42 3.45 6.73
N ALA A 84 15.57 4.66 6.21
CA ALA A 84 14.63 5.76 6.48
C ALA A 84 13.20 5.42 6.04
N GLY A 85 13.04 4.83 4.84
CA GLY A 85 11.75 4.38 4.34
C GLY A 85 11.13 3.28 5.21
N LEU A 86 11.94 2.30 5.64
CA LEU A 86 11.51 1.26 6.58
C LEU A 86 11.07 1.85 7.92
N ALA A 87 11.82 2.81 8.46
CA ALA A 87 11.49 3.48 9.70
C ALA A 87 10.14 4.20 9.60
N VAL A 88 9.89 4.96 8.53
CA VAL A 88 8.59 5.62 8.30
C VAL A 88 7.45 4.60 8.25
N SER A 89 7.59 3.52 7.48
CA SER A 89 6.57 2.47 7.38
C SER A 89 6.29 1.79 8.72
N VAL A 90 7.33 1.48 9.49
CA VAL A 90 7.21 0.79 10.79
C VAL A 90 6.54 1.70 11.81
N ILE A 91 6.94 2.98 11.86
CA ILE A 91 6.34 3.96 12.77
C ILE A 91 4.88 4.18 12.41
N MET A 92 4.57 4.48 11.15
CA MET A 92 3.19 4.74 10.71
C MET A 92 2.31 3.50 10.86
N GLY A 93 2.84 2.31 10.60
CA GLY A 93 2.13 1.05 10.77
C GLY A 93 1.88 0.71 12.24
N SER A 94 2.78 1.11 13.14
CA SER A 94 2.59 0.97 14.60
C SER A 94 1.53 1.95 15.10
N LEU A 95 1.52 3.18 14.57
CA LEU A 95 0.54 4.21 14.92
C LEU A 95 -0.88 3.90 14.41
N LEU A 96 -1.05 2.97 13.44
CA LEU A 96 -2.36 2.55 12.93
C LEU A 96 -3.31 2.07 14.04
N VAL A 97 -2.79 1.51 15.13
CA VAL A 97 -3.61 1.05 16.26
C VAL A 97 -4.43 2.16 16.88
N VAL A 98 -3.92 3.40 16.83
CA VAL A 98 -4.54 4.57 17.45
C VAL A 98 -5.89 4.89 16.79
N PRO A 99 -5.97 5.23 15.49
CA PRO A 99 -7.25 5.52 14.88
C PRO A 99 -8.21 4.32 14.90
N VAL A 100 -7.71 3.08 14.81
CA VAL A 100 -8.57 1.88 14.87
C VAL A 100 -9.24 1.75 16.23
N TYR A 101 -8.48 1.86 17.31
CA TYR A 101 -9.03 1.81 18.66
C TYR A 101 -10.01 2.97 18.90
N LEU A 102 -9.64 4.19 18.49
CA LEU A 102 -10.49 5.37 18.64
C LEU A 102 -11.82 5.25 17.90
N LEU A 103 -11.80 4.77 16.65
CA LEU A 103 -13.01 4.49 15.87
C LEU A 103 -13.86 3.40 16.53
N GLY A 104 -13.23 2.33 17.05
CA GLY A 104 -13.96 1.29 17.76
C GLY A 104 -14.63 1.78 19.03
N VAL A 105 -13.94 2.60 19.83
CA VAL A 105 -14.52 3.22 21.02
C VAL A 105 -15.63 4.21 20.66
N GLU A 106 -15.51 4.94 19.55
CA GLU A 106 -16.51 5.95 19.15
C GLU A 106 -17.79 5.30 18.56
N PHE A 107 -17.66 4.30 17.69
CA PHE A 107 -18.78 3.70 16.95
C PHE A 107 -19.33 2.40 17.56
N PHE A 108 -18.62 1.81 18.52
CA PHE A 108 -18.98 0.55 19.18
C PHE A 108 -18.75 0.65 20.69
N ASP A 109 -17.70 0.02 21.20
CA ASP A 109 -17.27 0.03 22.60
C ASP A 109 -15.76 -0.26 22.72
N LYS A 110 -15.23 -0.19 23.95
CA LYS A 110 -13.80 -0.40 24.23
C LYS A 110 -13.31 -1.80 23.88
N ARG A 111 -14.14 -2.84 24.00
CA ARG A 111 -13.76 -4.23 23.70
C ARG A 111 -13.64 -4.43 22.19
N VAL A 112 -14.58 -3.87 21.42
CA VAL A 112 -14.52 -3.88 19.95
C VAL A 112 -13.30 -3.11 19.45
N GLY A 113 -13.04 -1.91 20.00
CA GLY A 113 -11.86 -1.13 19.64
C GLY A 113 -10.55 -1.86 19.95
N PHE A 114 -10.45 -2.50 21.11
CA PHE A 114 -9.27 -3.31 21.46
C PHE A 114 -9.09 -4.51 20.52
N ALA A 115 -10.15 -5.30 20.31
CA ALA A 115 -10.10 -6.47 19.42
C ALA A 115 -9.68 -6.08 18.00
N ALA A 116 -10.26 -5.01 17.45
CA ALA A 116 -9.90 -4.52 16.12
C ALA A 116 -8.46 -3.99 16.04
N ALA A 117 -7.97 -3.33 17.08
CA ALA A 117 -6.58 -2.88 17.15
C ALA A 117 -5.60 -4.07 17.17
N VAL A 118 -5.87 -5.11 17.98
CA VAL A 118 -5.04 -6.34 18.02
C VAL A 118 -5.01 -7.03 16.64
N LEU A 119 -6.15 -7.15 15.98
CA LEU A 119 -6.21 -7.70 14.61
C LEU A 119 -5.41 -6.83 13.64
N SER A 120 -5.51 -5.50 13.72
CA SER A 120 -4.76 -4.58 12.85
C SER A 120 -3.24 -4.69 13.03
N VAL A 121 -2.77 -4.97 14.24
CA VAL A 121 -1.33 -5.18 14.52
C VAL A 121 -0.80 -6.47 13.90
N THR A 122 -1.59 -7.53 13.99
CA THR A 122 -1.13 -8.90 13.76
C THR A 122 -1.49 -9.44 12.37
N TRP A 123 -2.40 -8.77 11.67
CA TRP A 123 -2.87 -9.22 10.36
C TRP A 123 -1.72 -9.29 9.35
N PRO A 124 -1.54 -10.42 8.64
CA PRO A 124 -0.36 -10.65 7.80
C PRO A 124 -0.06 -9.54 6.80
N THR A 125 -1.06 -9.05 6.05
CA THR A 125 -0.83 -8.03 5.02
C THR A 125 -0.47 -6.68 5.64
N LEU A 126 -1.21 -6.18 6.63
CA LEU A 126 -0.91 -4.90 7.29
C LEU A 126 0.47 -4.88 7.94
N ARG A 127 0.90 -6.02 8.51
CA ARG A 127 2.25 -6.17 9.03
C ARG A 127 3.30 -6.12 7.92
N TYR A 128 3.18 -6.96 6.90
CA TYR A 128 4.16 -7.07 5.81
C TYR A 128 4.40 -5.72 5.11
N TRP A 129 3.35 -4.99 4.78
CA TRP A 129 3.46 -3.70 4.09
C TRP A 129 3.87 -2.54 5.00
N SER A 130 3.84 -2.75 6.32
CA SER A 130 4.43 -1.82 7.29
C SER A 130 5.90 -2.12 7.61
N THR A 131 6.46 -3.19 7.06
CA THR A 131 7.89 -3.55 7.15
C THR A 131 8.57 -3.47 5.78
N ALA A 132 7.98 -2.73 4.84
CA ALA A 132 8.51 -2.48 3.50
C ALA A 132 8.58 -0.98 3.24
N VAL A 133 9.50 -0.52 2.37
CA VAL A 133 9.58 0.89 1.94
C VAL A 133 8.38 1.21 1.05
N MET A 134 7.25 1.57 1.66
CA MET A 134 5.92 1.54 1.04
C MET A 134 4.96 2.55 1.68
N SER A 135 4.16 3.21 0.85
CA SER A 135 3.20 4.27 1.23
C SER A 135 2.03 3.81 2.11
N GLN A 136 1.78 2.51 2.21
CA GLN A 136 0.52 1.91 2.63
C GLN A 136 0.23 2.19 4.10
N ALA A 137 1.20 1.95 4.97
CA ALA A 137 1.06 2.20 6.41
C ALA A 137 0.77 3.69 6.70
N THR A 138 1.50 4.58 6.04
CA THR A 138 1.30 6.04 6.10
C THR A 138 -0.10 6.42 5.65
N TYR A 139 -0.53 5.93 4.50
CA TYR A 139 -1.86 6.21 3.95
C TYR A 139 -2.98 5.79 4.91
N ILE A 140 -2.98 4.53 5.37
CA ILE A 140 -4.08 3.98 6.16
C ILE A 140 -4.19 4.70 7.51
N THR A 141 -3.07 4.97 8.17
CA THR A 141 -3.05 5.68 9.46
C THR A 141 -3.59 7.10 9.32
N LEU A 142 -3.13 7.87 8.32
CA LEU A 142 -3.64 9.23 8.07
C LEU A 142 -5.11 9.21 7.66
N LEU A 143 -5.51 8.29 6.79
CA LEU A 143 -6.88 8.14 6.33
C LEU A 143 -7.85 7.93 7.50
N LEU A 144 -7.56 6.97 8.38
CA LEU A 144 -8.44 6.65 9.50
C LEU A 144 -8.43 7.72 10.59
N LEU A 145 -7.31 8.44 10.77
CA LEU A 145 -7.29 9.65 11.59
C LEU A 145 -8.22 10.73 11.00
N GLY A 146 -8.17 10.94 9.69
CA GLY A 146 -9.09 11.84 8.97
C GLY A 146 -10.55 11.46 9.18
N VAL A 147 -10.89 10.17 8.99
CA VAL A 147 -12.24 9.62 9.22
C VAL A 147 -12.70 9.84 10.67
N TYR A 148 -11.83 9.59 11.64
CA TYR A 148 -12.12 9.81 13.06
C TYR A 148 -12.35 11.29 13.36
N PHE A 149 -11.43 12.18 12.96
CA PHE A 149 -11.53 13.60 13.26
C PHE A 149 -12.70 14.28 12.54
N LEU A 150 -13.05 13.85 11.32
CA LEU A 150 -14.21 14.36 10.59
C LEU A 150 -15.52 14.03 11.33
N TRP A 151 -15.65 12.80 11.81
CA TRP A 151 -16.79 12.41 12.64
C TRP A 151 -16.84 13.23 13.93
N ARG A 152 -15.70 13.43 14.59
CA ARG A 152 -15.61 14.24 15.82
C ARG A 152 -15.96 15.70 15.59
N ALA A 153 -15.52 16.27 14.47
CA ALA A 153 -15.86 17.64 14.06
C ALA A 153 -17.36 17.80 13.90
N TYR A 154 -17.99 16.88 13.16
CA TYR A 154 -19.42 16.88 12.91
C TYR A 154 -20.25 16.65 14.19
N LYS A 155 -19.85 15.68 15.03
CA LYS A 155 -20.55 15.35 16.28
C LYS A 155 -20.47 16.48 17.30
N LYS A 156 -19.27 17.02 17.52
CA LYS A 156 -19.01 18.05 18.55
C LYS A 156 -19.20 19.48 18.06
N SER A 157 -19.39 19.70 16.75
CA SER A 157 -19.45 21.04 16.15
C SER A 157 -18.25 21.89 16.58
N ALA A 158 -17.04 21.37 16.35
CA ALA A 158 -15.80 21.98 16.81
C ALA A 158 -14.81 22.20 15.65
N PRO A 159 -14.12 23.36 15.59
CA PRO A 159 -13.25 23.71 14.47
C PRO A 159 -11.93 22.92 14.47
N LEU A 160 -11.30 22.69 15.62
CA LEU A 160 -10.02 21.99 15.68
C LEU A 160 -10.08 20.57 15.08
N PRO A 161 -11.07 19.71 15.43
CA PRO A 161 -11.24 18.43 14.74
C PRO A 161 -11.50 18.56 13.22
N ALA A 162 -12.17 19.63 12.76
CA ALA A 162 -12.37 19.86 11.33
C ALA A 162 -11.05 20.18 10.61
N VAL A 163 -10.21 21.03 11.21
CA VAL A 163 -8.87 21.34 10.69
C VAL A 163 -8.01 20.08 10.64
N LEU A 164 -8.00 19.30 11.72
CA LEU A 164 -7.28 18.02 11.77
C LEU A 164 -7.81 17.04 10.72
N ALA A 165 -9.13 16.95 10.54
CA ALA A 165 -9.74 16.10 9.53
C ALA A 165 -9.25 16.46 8.12
N GLY A 166 -9.34 17.75 7.75
CA GLY A 166 -8.89 18.24 6.45
C GLY A 166 -7.39 17.98 6.23
N ALA A 167 -6.56 18.23 7.24
CA ALA A 167 -5.11 17.99 7.18
C ALA A 167 -4.77 16.50 7.03
N PHE A 168 -5.41 15.61 7.79
CA PHE A 168 -5.19 14.17 7.71
C PHE A 168 -5.70 13.58 6.39
N PHE A 169 -6.87 14.01 5.90
CA PHE A 169 -7.34 13.61 4.56
C PHE A 169 -6.43 14.13 3.45
N ALA A 170 -5.87 15.34 3.59
CA ALA A 170 -4.90 15.87 2.63
C ALA A 170 -3.60 15.06 2.66
N GLY A 171 -3.06 14.76 3.84
CA GLY A 171 -1.88 13.91 3.99
C GLY A 171 -2.10 12.50 3.42
N ALA A 172 -3.29 11.91 3.64
CA ALA A 172 -3.68 10.65 3.03
C ALA A 172 -3.72 10.76 1.50
N ASN A 173 -4.36 11.80 0.95
CA ASN A 173 -4.47 12.02 -0.49
C ASN A 173 -3.11 12.30 -1.17
N LEU A 174 -2.24 13.05 -0.50
CA LEU A 174 -0.87 13.33 -0.91
C LEU A 174 0.07 12.14 -0.66
N THR A 175 -0.40 11.06 -0.04
CA THR A 175 0.30 9.77 0.03
C THR A 175 -0.22 8.84 -1.07
N ARG A 176 -1.54 8.75 -1.22
CA ARG A 176 -2.25 7.99 -2.26
C ARG A 176 -3.53 8.73 -2.66
N SER A 177 -3.72 8.97 -3.95
CA SER A 177 -4.82 9.76 -4.49
C SER A 177 -6.23 9.19 -4.24
N GLU A 178 -6.33 7.95 -3.79
CA GLU A 178 -7.60 7.30 -3.44
C GLU A 178 -8.27 7.95 -2.22
N GLY A 179 -7.50 8.66 -1.38
CA GLY A 179 -8.02 9.30 -0.16
C GLY A 179 -9.13 10.32 -0.40
N VAL A 180 -9.13 11.00 -1.56
CA VAL A 180 -10.19 11.95 -1.94
C VAL A 180 -11.55 11.27 -2.07
N LEU A 181 -11.60 10.02 -2.55
CA LEU A 181 -12.86 9.28 -2.73
C LEU A 181 -13.48 8.93 -1.39
N VAL A 182 -12.66 8.53 -0.41
CA VAL A 182 -13.12 8.30 0.97
C VAL A 182 -13.63 9.59 1.58
N PHE A 183 -12.90 10.70 1.40
CA PHE A 183 -13.30 11.98 1.98
C PHE A 183 -14.63 12.48 1.41
N ALA A 184 -14.80 12.42 0.09
CA ALA A 184 -16.04 12.79 -0.59
C ALA A 184 -17.22 11.90 -0.15
N ALA A 185 -17.02 10.59 -0.06
CA ALA A 185 -18.06 9.66 0.41
C ALA A 185 -18.43 9.91 1.88
N ALA A 186 -17.45 10.14 2.75
CA ALA A 186 -17.67 10.43 4.16
C ALA A 186 -18.46 11.74 4.35
N ILE A 187 -18.10 12.82 3.63
CA ILE A 187 -18.87 14.07 3.62
C ILE A 187 -20.29 13.83 3.10
N SER A 188 -20.44 13.07 2.02
CA SER A 188 -21.77 12.76 1.44
C SER A 188 -22.67 12.06 2.45
N VAL A 189 -22.14 11.08 3.20
CA VAL A 189 -22.89 10.43 4.27
C VAL A 189 -23.28 11.42 5.38
N LEU A 190 -22.39 12.34 5.78
CA LEU A 190 -22.72 13.36 6.80
C LEU A 190 -23.78 14.36 6.32
N ILE A 191 -23.75 14.75 5.05
CA ILE A 191 -24.77 15.58 4.40
C ILE A 191 -26.12 14.85 4.44
N LEU A 192 -26.15 13.60 3.95
CA LEU A 192 -27.35 12.77 4.01
C LEU A 192 -27.85 12.65 5.44
N PHE A 193 -26.96 12.35 6.39
CA PHE A 193 -27.29 12.20 7.80
C PHE A 193 -27.91 13.46 8.41
N THR A 194 -27.43 14.65 8.00
CA THR A 194 -27.97 15.96 8.41
C THR A 194 -29.41 16.13 7.93
N PHE A 195 -29.67 15.93 6.65
CA PHE A 195 -31.00 16.13 6.06
C PHE A 195 -32.01 15.08 6.54
N ILE A 196 -31.61 13.81 6.51
CA ILE A 196 -32.41 12.65 6.91
C ILE A 196 -32.92 12.82 8.35
N ASN A 197 -32.07 13.29 9.26
CA ASN A 197 -32.42 13.47 10.68
C ASN A 197 -32.80 14.90 11.06
N ARG A 198 -32.96 15.80 10.07
CA ARG A 198 -33.33 17.21 10.29
C ARG A 198 -32.44 17.90 11.33
N LEU A 199 -31.14 17.62 11.27
CA LEU A 199 -30.15 18.23 12.15
C LEU A 199 -29.83 19.65 11.70
N PRO A 200 -29.32 20.53 12.58
CA PRO A 200 -28.95 21.89 12.20
C PRO A 200 -27.90 21.92 11.08
N LEU A 201 -28.18 22.66 10.00
CA LEU A 201 -27.27 22.79 8.85
C LEU A 201 -25.90 23.39 9.22
N GLY A 202 -25.82 24.14 10.33
CA GLY A 202 -24.56 24.65 10.88
C GLY A 202 -23.53 23.54 11.17
N LYS A 203 -23.94 22.27 11.34
CA LYS A 203 -23.01 21.14 11.45
C LYS A 203 -22.19 20.92 10.17
N LEU A 204 -22.73 21.25 9.01
CA LEU A 204 -22.04 21.11 7.72
C LEU A 204 -20.93 22.15 7.53
N LEU A 205 -20.93 23.24 8.29
CA LEU A 205 -19.84 24.21 8.28
C LEU A 205 -18.49 23.56 8.65
N TYR A 206 -18.50 22.57 9.56
CA TYR A 206 -17.29 21.86 9.95
C TYR A 206 -16.81 20.88 8.87
N ALA A 207 -17.73 20.29 8.10
CA ALA A 207 -17.36 19.51 6.92
C ALA A 207 -16.78 20.40 5.82
N LEU A 208 -17.36 21.60 5.63
CA LEU A 208 -16.86 22.62 4.70
C LEU A 208 -15.48 23.15 5.12
N LEU A 209 -15.26 23.39 6.42
CA LEU A 209 -13.96 23.78 6.96
C LEU A 209 -12.91 22.69 6.71
N ALA A 210 -13.24 21.42 6.97
CA ALA A 210 -12.35 20.30 6.65
C ALA A 210 -12.03 20.24 5.14
N LEU A 211 -13.03 20.49 4.28
CA LEU A 211 -12.85 20.56 2.84
C LEU A 211 -11.94 21.71 2.41
N GLY A 212 -12.11 22.89 3.00
CA GLY A 212 -11.25 24.05 2.75
C GLY A 212 -9.80 23.79 3.14
N VAL A 213 -9.56 23.21 4.32
CA VAL A 213 -8.21 22.83 4.77
C VAL A 213 -7.61 21.76 3.86
N PHE A 214 -8.41 20.77 3.43
CA PHE A 214 -7.96 19.74 2.50
C PHE A 214 -7.41 20.35 1.20
N PHE A 215 -8.18 21.22 0.56
CA PHE A 215 -7.75 21.85 -0.69
C PHE A 215 -6.59 22.82 -0.48
N LEU A 216 -6.55 23.55 0.64
CA LEU A 216 -5.43 24.42 0.98
C LEU A 216 -4.11 23.62 1.03
N VAL A 217 -4.10 22.48 1.75
CA VAL A 217 -2.92 21.63 1.89
C VAL A 217 -2.55 20.91 0.59
N CYS A 218 -3.54 20.47 -0.20
CA CYS A 218 -3.27 19.84 -1.50
C CYS A 218 -2.88 20.83 -2.59
N SER A 219 -3.19 22.13 -2.45
CA SER A 219 -3.04 23.12 -3.52
C SER A 219 -1.64 23.20 -4.14
N PRO A 220 -0.50 23.14 -3.39
CA PRO A 220 0.82 23.25 -4.01
C PRO A 220 1.10 22.09 -4.97
N TYR A 221 0.66 20.88 -4.60
CA TYR A 221 0.80 19.70 -5.44
C TYR A 221 -0.11 19.77 -6.68
N LEU A 222 -1.35 20.26 -6.52
CA LEU A 222 -2.27 20.41 -7.66
C LEU A 222 -1.77 21.45 -8.67
N VAL A 223 -1.20 22.56 -8.19
CA VAL A 223 -0.56 23.58 -9.03
C VAL A 223 0.65 22.99 -9.76
N MET A 224 1.53 22.29 -9.04
CA MET A 224 2.69 21.61 -9.66
C MET A 224 2.27 20.60 -10.74
N LEU A 225 1.23 19.80 -10.48
CA LEU A 225 0.69 18.88 -11.48
C LEU A 225 0.16 19.63 -12.70
N HIS A 226 -0.57 20.73 -12.50
CA HIS A 226 -1.07 21.54 -13.61
C HIS A 226 0.07 22.13 -14.44
N GLU A 227 1.11 22.68 -13.81
CA GLU A 227 2.28 23.23 -14.50
C GLU A 227 3.03 22.17 -15.32
N LEU A 228 3.21 20.97 -14.77
CA LEU A 228 3.94 19.89 -15.45
C LEU A 228 3.13 19.21 -16.56
N THR A 229 1.81 19.19 -16.45
CA THR A 229 0.96 18.39 -17.34
C THR A 229 0.01 19.20 -18.23
N GLY A 230 -0.08 20.51 -17.98
CA GLY A 230 -1.00 21.43 -18.65
C GLY A 230 -2.48 21.17 -18.35
N LYS A 231 -2.82 20.31 -17.37
CA LYS A 231 -4.19 19.91 -17.05
C LYS A 231 -4.41 19.83 -15.55
N TRP A 232 -5.58 20.28 -15.11
CA TRP A 232 -6.01 20.09 -13.72
C TRP A 232 -6.37 18.62 -13.48
N GLN A 233 -5.61 17.96 -12.63
CA GLN A 233 -5.84 16.57 -12.25
C GLN A 233 -5.43 16.32 -10.80
N LEU A 234 -6.09 15.36 -10.16
CA LEU A 234 -5.82 14.99 -8.76
C LEU A 234 -4.63 14.01 -8.63
N THR A 235 -4.22 13.38 -9.73
CA THR A 235 -3.14 12.38 -9.78
C THR A 235 -2.55 12.28 -11.17
N GLY A 236 -1.23 12.10 -11.28
CA GLY A 236 -0.55 11.77 -12.55
C GLY A 236 -0.38 10.26 -12.78
N LYS A 237 -0.93 9.40 -11.92
CA LYS A 237 -0.74 7.93 -11.99
C LYS A 237 -1.71 7.21 -12.94
N SER A 238 -2.80 7.86 -13.34
CA SER A 238 -3.91 7.23 -14.09
C SER A 238 -3.47 6.51 -15.37
N LYS A 239 -2.59 7.12 -16.16
CA LYS A 239 -2.16 6.58 -17.46
C LYS A 239 -1.34 5.29 -17.32
N ILE A 240 -0.34 5.31 -16.43
CA ILE A 240 0.52 4.15 -16.16
C ILE A 240 -0.31 2.99 -15.61
N ALA A 241 -1.25 3.29 -14.70
CA ALA A 241 -2.10 2.26 -14.13
C ALA A 241 -3.01 1.59 -15.16
N ILE A 242 -3.55 2.35 -16.13
CA ILE A 242 -4.32 1.79 -17.26
C ILE A 242 -3.42 0.92 -18.13
N ALA A 243 -2.20 1.38 -18.44
CA ALA A 243 -1.26 0.60 -19.24
C ALA A 243 -0.89 -0.72 -18.56
N ASP A 244 -0.62 -0.71 -17.25
CA ASP A 244 -0.33 -1.92 -16.47
C ASP A 244 -1.53 -2.89 -16.45
N ALA A 245 -2.76 -2.36 -16.34
CA ALA A 245 -3.95 -3.21 -16.32
C ALA A 245 -4.26 -3.83 -17.70
N LEU A 246 -4.01 -3.08 -18.79
CA LEU A 246 -4.11 -3.59 -20.16
C LEU A 246 -2.98 -4.56 -20.52
N SER A 247 -1.78 -4.35 -19.98
CA SER A 247 -0.63 -5.26 -20.13
C SER A 247 -1.01 -6.67 -19.65
N GLU A 248 -1.68 -6.78 -18.49
CA GLU A 248 -2.19 -8.05 -17.99
C GLU A 248 -3.31 -8.61 -18.87
N TYR A 249 -4.27 -7.77 -19.26
CA TYR A 249 -5.42 -8.20 -20.10
C TYR A 249 -4.99 -8.79 -21.44
N PHE A 250 -4.01 -8.19 -22.11
CA PHE A 250 -3.49 -8.68 -23.39
C PHE A 250 -2.44 -9.79 -23.24
N GLY A 251 -2.00 -10.10 -22.02
CA GLY A 251 -0.84 -10.98 -21.80
C GLY A 251 0.45 -10.42 -22.42
N LYS A 252 0.53 -9.09 -22.61
CA LYS A 252 1.68 -8.40 -23.20
C LYS A 252 2.41 -7.63 -22.11
N PRO A 253 3.50 -8.18 -21.54
CA PRO A 253 4.21 -7.54 -20.45
C PRO A 253 4.79 -6.19 -20.90
N ASP A 254 4.80 -5.22 -19.99
CA ASP A 254 5.55 -3.98 -20.12
C ASP A 254 5.10 -3.04 -21.26
N ILE A 255 3.82 -3.10 -21.63
CA ILE A 255 3.25 -2.31 -22.75
C ILE A 255 3.46 -0.79 -22.61
N LYS A 256 3.65 -0.30 -21.38
CA LYS A 256 3.98 1.11 -21.11
C LYS A 256 5.36 1.55 -21.65
N HIS A 257 6.24 0.60 -21.94
CA HIS A 257 7.55 0.83 -22.56
C HIS A 257 7.57 0.44 -24.05
N ASP A 258 6.40 0.13 -24.63
CA ASP A 258 6.23 -0.06 -26.07
C ASP A 258 6.08 1.31 -26.74
N PRO A 259 6.99 1.72 -27.64
CA PRO A 259 6.90 2.99 -28.35
C PRO A 259 5.62 3.17 -29.17
N ALA A 260 4.95 2.09 -29.56
CA ALA A 260 3.71 2.12 -30.32
C ALA A 260 2.46 2.26 -29.43
N PHE A 261 2.58 2.09 -28.10
CA PHE A 261 1.44 2.16 -27.20
C PHE A 261 0.98 3.61 -26.98
N LYS A 262 -0.23 3.92 -27.44
CA LYS A 262 -0.85 5.21 -27.21
C LYS A 262 -1.49 5.26 -25.82
N GLU A 263 -1.16 6.28 -25.04
CA GLU A 263 -1.77 6.50 -23.74
C GLU A 263 -3.30 6.66 -23.84
N LEU A 264 -4.02 5.99 -22.95
CA LEU A 264 -5.48 5.98 -22.90
C LEU A 264 -6.01 6.67 -21.64
N GLY A 265 -7.13 7.36 -21.78
CA GLY A 265 -7.91 7.86 -20.65
C GLY A 265 -8.92 6.83 -20.14
N TYR A 266 -9.53 7.12 -18.98
CA TYR A 266 -10.58 6.27 -18.41
C TYR A 266 -11.78 6.10 -19.36
N LEU A 267 -12.22 7.17 -20.03
CA LEU A 267 -13.33 7.10 -20.98
C LEU A 267 -13.00 6.25 -22.21
N ASP A 268 -11.74 6.28 -22.66
CA ASP A 268 -11.29 5.46 -23.78
C ASP A 268 -11.31 3.98 -23.39
N LEU A 269 -10.95 3.66 -22.15
CA LEU A 269 -11.02 2.29 -21.63
C LEU A 269 -12.45 1.72 -21.68
N PHE A 270 -13.45 2.50 -21.25
CA PHE A 270 -14.86 2.07 -21.31
C PHE A 270 -15.38 1.94 -22.74
N ARG A 271 -14.90 2.78 -23.67
CA ARG A 271 -15.34 2.76 -25.08
C ARG A 271 -14.69 1.66 -25.89
N LEU A 272 -13.38 1.46 -25.72
CA LEU A 272 -12.57 0.56 -26.54
C LEU A 272 -12.53 -0.86 -25.96
N TYR A 273 -12.68 -1.01 -24.64
CA TYR A 273 -12.51 -2.29 -23.94
C TYR A 273 -13.64 -2.58 -22.93
N PRO A 274 -14.93 -2.62 -23.34
CA PRO A 274 -16.04 -2.90 -22.42
C PRO A 274 -15.98 -4.31 -21.80
N GLU A 275 -15.49 -5.31 -22.53
CA GLU A 275 -15.34 -6.68 -22.01
C GLU A 275 -14.25 -6.80 -20.94
N TYR A 276 -13.17 -6.01 -21.08
CA TYR A 276 -12.16 -5.88 -20.03
C TYR A 276 -12.80 -5.39 -18.74
N ILE A 277 -13.63 -4.35 -18.79
CA ILE A 277 -14.29 -3.79 -17.60
C ILE A 277 -15.10 -4.85 -16.85
N ARG A 278 -15.91 -5.64 -17.58
CA ARG A 278 -16.74 -6.69 -16.98
C ARG A 278 -15.90 -7.81 -16.37
N SER A 279 -14.93 -8.32 -17.13
CA SER A 279 -14.07 -9.43 -16.69
C SER A 279 -13.16 -9.03 -15.53
N ASN A 280 -12.55 -7.85 -15.61
CA ASN A 280 -11.70 -7.29 -14.56
C ASN A 280 -12.49 -7.06 -13.27
N TYR A 281 -13.71 -6.52 -13.36
CA TYR A 281 -14.58 -6.31 -12.20
C TYR A 281 -14.84 -7.61 -11.43
N LEU A 282 -15.26 -8.69 -12.11
CA LEU A 282 -15.55 -9.96 -11.46
C LEU A 282 -14.29 -10.59 -10.85
N LYS A 283 -13.17 -10.56 -11.57
CA LYS A 283 -11.86 -11.04 -11.09
C LYS A 283 -11.44 -10.29 -9.83
N ASN A 284 -11.54 -8.97 -9.85
CA ASN A 284 -11.12 -8.10 -8.75
C ASN A 284 -12.03 -8.23 -7.52
N ILE A 285 -13.34 -8.41 -7.68
CA ILE A 285 -14.22 -8.70 -6.54
C ILE A 285 -13.84 -10.02 -5.89
N ALA A 286 -13.61 -11.07 -6.70
CA ALA A 286 -13.22 -12.37 -6.17
C ALA A 286 -11.87 -12.29 -5.43
N ALA A 287 -10.90 -11.56 -5.99
CA ALA A 287 -9.62 -11.30 -5.34
C ALA A 287 -9.81 -10.53 -4.02
N CYS A 288 -10.59 -9.45 -4.03
CA CYS A 288 -10.91 -8.68 -2.82
C CYS A 288 -11.55 -9.55 -1.73
N TRP A 289 -12.53 -10.40 -2.09
CA TRP A 289 -13.18 -11.31 -1.16
C TRP A 289 -12.20 -12.29 -0.53
N ARG A 290 -11.34 -12.92 -1.36
CA ARG A 290 -10.35 -13.91 -0.90
C ARG A 290 -9.23 -13.30 -0.07
N ASP A 291 -8.72 -12.14 -0.48
CA ASP A 291 -7.48 -11.57 0.05
C ASP A 291 -7.72 -10.73 1.31
N MET A 292 -8.94 -10.20 1.51
CA MET A 292 -9.27 -9.41 2.70
C MET A 292 -9.51 -10.28 3.94
N LEU A 293 -10.39 -11.28 3.84
CA LEU A 293 -10.81 -12.08 4.98
C LEU A 293 -11.06 -13.54 4.59
N PRO A 294 -10.79 -14.50 5.50
CA PRO A 294 -11.30 -15.84 5.37
C PRO A 294 -12.83 -15.86 5.52
N PHE A 295 -13.48 -16.92 5.05
CA PHE A 295 -14.95 -17.04 5.03
C PHE A 295 -15.62 -16.78 6.39
N TYR A 296 -15.08 -17.31 7.49
CA TYR A 296 -15.60 -17.04 8.83
C TYR A 296 -15.46 -15.58 9.26
N GLY A 297 -14.42 -14.88 8.78
CA GLY A 297 -14.22 -13.46 9.03
C GLY A 297 -15.31 -12.63 8.36
N TRP A 298 -15.71 -12.99 7.14
CA TRP A 298 -16.83 -12.35 6.44
C TRP A 298 -18.16 -12.53 7.17
N ILE A 299 -18.44 -13.73 7.69
CA ILE A 299 -19.65 -13.99 8.48
C ILE A 299 -19.68 -13.10 9.73
N LEU A 300 -18.59 -13.05 10.50
CA LEU A 300 -18.50 -12.22 11.70
C LEU A 300 -18.61 -10.72 11.38
N ALA A 301 -17.96 -10.27 10.29
CA ALA A 301 -18.07 -8.90 9.83
C ALA A 301 -19.51 -8.54 9.45
N ALA A 302 -20.20 -9.43 8.71
CA ALA A 302 -21.59 -9.24 8.32
C ALA A 302 -22.49 -9.10 9.55
N ILE A 303 -22.40 -10.04 10.51
CA ILE A 303 -23.16 -10.00 11.78
C ILE A 303 -22.91 -8.66 12.50
N GLY A 304 -21.64 -8.26 12.64
CA GLY A 304 -21.30 -7.04 13.36
C GLY A 304 -21.71 -5.75 12.64
N LEU A 305 -21.80 -5.77 11.31
CA LEU A 305 -22.27 -4.66 10.49
C LEU A 305 -23.78 -4.45 10.65
N VAL A 306 -24.58 -5.52 10.56
CA VAL A 306 -26.05 -5.43 10.71
C VAL A 306 -26.51 -5.37 12.17
N ALA A 307 -25.65 -5.72 13.13
CA ALA A 307 -25.99 -5.71 14.54
C ALA A 307 -26.44 -4.34 15.04
N GLY A 308 -27.71 -4.25 15.44
CA GLY A 308 -28.32 -3.01 15.94
C GLY A 308 -28.64 -1.99 14.85
N ALA A 309 -28.51 -2.36 13.57
CA ALA A 309 -28.84 -1.52 12.40
C ALA A 309 -30.36 -1.29 12.21
N THR A 310 -31.19 -1.76 13.14
CA THR A 310 -32.62 -1.38 13.22
C THR A 310 -32.80 0.09 13.64
N ARG A 311 -31.81 0.66 14.35
CA ARG A 311 -31.81 2.07 14.73
C ARG A 311 -31.16 2.90 13.63
N ARG A 312 -31.88 3.91 13.14
CA ARG A 312 -31.44 4.81 12.07
C ARG A 312 -30.08 5.46 12.31
N GLU A 313 -29.82 5.88 13.55
CA GLU A 313 -28.53 6.46 13.94
C GLU A 313 -27.38 5.46 13.77
N VAL A 314 -27.59 4.19 14.17
CA VAL A 314 -26.60 3.12 14.01
C VAL A 314 -26.37 2.84 12.52
N LEU A 315 -27.43 2.79 11.72
CA LEU A 315 -27.31 2.59 10.27
C LEU A 315 -26.43 3.68 9.62
N MET A 316 -26.62 4.94 10.01
CA MET A 316 -25.84 6.07 9.49
C MET A 316 -24.38 6.02 9.94
N GLN A 317 -24.12 5.60 11.18
CA GLN A 317 -22.77 5.32 11.67
C GLN A 317 -22.09 4.20 10.87
N ARG A 318 -22.81 3.12 10.53
CA ARG A 318 -22.28 2.06 9.67
C ARG A 318 -22.03 2.54 8.24
N ALA A 319 -22.95 3.32 7.66
CA ALA A 319 -22.77 3.93 6.35
C ALA A 319 -21.52 4.84 6.32
N TYR A 320 -21.27 5.59 7.40
CA TYR A 320 -20.08 6.43 7.51
C TYR A 320 -18.78 5.62 7.54
N LEU A 321 -18.75 4.51 8.29
CA LEU A 321 -17.61 3.59 8.25
C LEU A 321 -17.46 2.92 6.88
N LEU A 322 -18.56 2.53 6.23
CA LEU A 322 -18.53 1.95 4.88
C LEU A 322 -18.10 2.95 3.81
N ALA A 323 -18.18 4.26 4.05
CA ALA A 323 -17.65 5.26 3.14
C ALA A 323 -16.15 5.09 2.87
N THR A 324 -15.41 4.43 3.78
CA THR A 324 -13.99 4.09 3.54
C THR A 324 -13.79 3.10 2.40
N PHE A 325 -14.83 2.38 1.98
CA PHE A 325 -14.80 1.44 0.85
C PHE A 325 -15.07 2.11 -0.50
N ALA A 326 -15.37 3.42 -0.52
CA ALA A 326 -15.66 4.15 -1.76
C ALA A 326 -14.60 3.96 -2.87
N PRO A 327 -13.29 3.92 -2.60
CA PRO A 327 -12.31 3.69 -3.66
C PRO A 327 -12.45 2.34 -4.38
N LEU A 328 -13.00 1.30 -3.76
CA LEU A 328 -13.25 0.01 -4.43
C LEU A 328 -14.18 0.15 -5.64
N SER A 329 -15.10 1.12 -5.64
CA SER A 329 -16.00 1.36 -6.77
C SER A 329 -15.25 1.72 -8.06
N VAL A 330 -14.03 2.26 -7.95
CA VAL A 330 -13.17 2.61 -9.09
C VAL A 330 -12.07 1.57 -9.27
N ILE A 331 -11.41 1.16 -8.18
CA ILE A 331 -10.25 0.27 -8.23
C ILE A 331 -10.61 -1.09 -8.83
N VAL A 332 -11.72 -1.68 -8.40
CA VAL A 332 -12.18 -2.99 -8.87
C VAL A 332 -12.52 -2.99 -10.35
N VAL A 333 -12.91 -1.84 -10.88
CA VAL A 333 -13.33 -1.68 -12.28
C VAL A 333 -12.11 -1.48 -13.19
N VAL A 334 -11.19 -0.60 -12.78
CA VAL A 334 -10.19 -0.03 -13.69
C VAL A 334 -8.77 -0.55 -13.46
N PHE A 335 -8.44 -0.95 -12.24
CA PHE A 335 -7.06 -1.29 -11.87
C PHE A 335 -6.88 -2.80 -11.79
N PHE A 336 -5.62 -3.22 -11.83
CA PHE A 336 -5.22 -4.53 -11.35
C PHE A 336 -5.16 -4.51 -9.81
N ILE A 337 -5.91 -5.40 -9.15
CA ILE A 337 -5.90 -5.51 -7.69
C ILE A 337 -4.89 -6.56 -7.22
N GLY A 338 -3.80 -6.07 -6.62
CA GLY A 338 -2.98 -6.84 -5.69
C GLY A 338 -3.38 -6.63 -4.21
N PRO A 339 -2.81 -7.41 -3.27
CA PRO A 339 -3.04 -7.26 -1.83
C PRO A 339 -2.74 -5.85 -1.27
N GLU A 340 -1.93 -5.06 -1.97
CA GLU A 340 -1.64 -3.66 -1.66
C GLU A 340 -2.85 -2.74 -1.72
N TYR A 341 -3.88 -3.07 -2.50
CA TYR A 341 -5.10 -2.26 -2.64
C TYR A 341 -6.19 -2.64 -1.65
N THR A 342 -6.16 -3.84 -1.05
CA THR A 342 -7.23 -4.34 -0.17
C THR A 342 -7.05 -3.98 1.30
N GLN A 343 -5.84 -3.59 1.69
CA GLN A 343 -5.49 -3.29 3.08
C GLN A 343 -6.22 -2.12 3.74
N PRO A 344 -6.49 -1.00 3.06
CA PRO A 344 -7.12 0.16 3.70
C PRO A 344 -8.50 -0.13 4.30
N TYR A 345 -9.15 -1.20 3.85
CA TYR A 345 -10.50 -1.58 4.27
C TYR A 345 -10.50 -2.55 5.45
N LEU A 346 -9.39 -3.26 5.69
CA LEU A 346 -9.26 -4.25 6.75
C LEU A 346 -9.58 -3.69 8.15
N PRO A 347 -9.13 -2.49 8.54
CA PRO A 347 -9.40 -2.01 9.90
C PRO A 347 -10.89 -1.82 10.18
N VAL A 348 -11.67 -1.36 9.19
CA VAL A 348 -13.13 -1.26 9.32
C VAL A 348 -13.78 -2.64 9.38
N LEU A 349 -13.28 -3.60 8.60
CA LEU A 349 -13.73 -5.00 8.72
C LEU A 349 -13.41 -5.58 10.09
N PHE A 350 -12.27 -5.26 10.69
CA PHE A 350 -11.93 -5.72 12.04
C PHE A 350 -12.83 -5.11 13.12
N LEU A 351 -13.27 -3.85 12.95
CA LEU A 351 -14.31 -3.25 13.80
C LEU A 351 -15.62 -4.04 13.69
N CYS A 352 -16.03 -4.40 12.47
CA CYS A 352 -17.20 -5.24 12.22
C CYS A 352 -17.03 -6.64 12.84
N ILE A 353 -15.87 -7.29 12.70
CA ILE A 353 -15.59 -8.60 13.30
C ILE A 353 -15.65 -8.52 14.83
N GLY A 354 -15.01 -7.52 15.45
CA GLY A 354 -15.05 -7.31 16.89
C GLY A 354 -16.48 -7.09 17.40
N SER A 355 -17.29 -6.33 16.66
CA SER A 355 -18.73 -6.15 16.93
C SER A 355 -19.50 -7.47 16.82
N GLY A 356 -19.27 -8.24 15.76
CA GLY A 356 -19.92 -9.54 15.53
C GLY A 356 -19.62 -10.54 16.64
N LEU A 357 -18.36 -10.67 17.04
CA LEU A 357 -17.94 -11.50 18.17
C LEU A 357 -18.57 -11.05 19.49
N SER A 358 -18.62 -9.74 19.74
CA SER A 358 -19.24 -9.19 20.96
C SER A 358 -20.75 -9.48 21.01
N ARG A 359 -21.42 -9.51 19.86
CA ARG A 359 -22.85 -9.85 19.76
C ARG A 359 -23.12 -11.32 19.95
N LEU A 360 -22.31 -12.17 19.31
CA LEU A 360 -22.41 -13.61 19.45
C LEU A 360 -22.22 -14.04 20.91
N THR A 361 -21.21 -13.49 21.56
CA THR A 361 -20.90 -13.78 22.97
C THR A 361 -21.97 -13.26 23.91
N ALA A 362 -22.54 -12.06 23.67
CA ALA A 362 -23.68 -11.56 24.43
C ALA A 362 -24.93 -12.44 24.29
N TRP A 363 -25.21 -12.94 23.09
CA TRP A 363 -26.32 -13.87 22.85
C TRP A 363 -26.12 -15.20 23.60
N MET A 364 -24.91 -15.76 23.56
CA MET A 364 -24.56 -16.96 24.34
C MET A 364 -24.68 -16.72 25.85
N SER A 365 -24.14 -15.60 26.34
CA SER A 365 -24.24 -15.23 27.76
C SER A 365 -25.69 -15.12 28.23
N ALA A 366 -26.59 -14.55 27.40
CA ALA A 366 -28.01 -14.45 27.74
C ALA A 366 -28.68 -15.83 27.83
N GLY A 367 -28.38 -16.75 26.91
CA GLY A 367 -28.93 -18.12 26.95
C GLY A 367 -28.40 -18.98 28.10
N MET A 368 -27.22 -18.65 28.63
CA MET A 368 -26.59 -19.39 29.75
C MET A 368 -26.89 -18.79 31.12
N ASN A 369 -27.56 -17.64 31.18
CA ASN A 369 -27.70 -16.86 32.42
C ASN A 369 -28.45 -17.62 33.53
N ASP A 370 -29.37 -18.52 33.15
CA ASP A 370 -30.18 -19.31 34.08
C ASP A 370 -29.61 -20.71 34.35
N ILE A 371 -28.55 -21.12 33.63
CA ILE A 371 -28.04 -22.51 33.62
C ILE A 371 -26.58 -22.58 34.09
N ALA A 372 -25.80 -21.52 33.91
CA ALA A 372 -24.37 -21.49 34.23
C ALA A 372 -24.05 -20.60 35.44
N PRO A 373 -22.97 -20.89 36.19
CA PRO A 373 -22.52 -20.03 37.28
C PRO A 373 -22.19 -18.60 36.79
N ALA A 374 -22.57 -17.59 37.58
CA ALA A 374 -22.34 -16.17 37.25
C ALA A 374 -20.89 -15.82 36.84
N PRO A 375 -19.83 -16.40 37.45
CA PRO A 375 -18.46 -16.17 36.98
C PRO A 375 -18.22 -16.61 35.53
N MET A 376 -18.80 -17.75 35.12
CA MET A 376 -18.65 -18.27 33.76
C MET A 376 -19.30 -17.33 32.72
N VAL A 377 -20.51 -16.85 33.00
CA VAL A 377 -21.22 -15.87 32.16
C VAL A 377 -20.42 -14.56 32.04
N ARG A 378 -19.78 -14.13 33.14
CA ARG A 378 -18.90 -12.96 33.16
C ARG A 378 -17.65 -13.16 32.29
N TYR A 379 -17.02 -14.33 32.32
CA TYR A 379 -15.83 -14.63 31.51
C TYR A 379 -16.15 -14.72 30.00
N LEU A 380 -17.34 -15.22 29.63
CA LEU A 380 -17.80 -15.22 28.23
C LEU A 380 -17.84 -13.81 27.62
N GLY A 381 -18.14 -12.78 28.42
CA GLY A 381 -18.08 -11.40 27.97
C GLY A 381 -16.70 -10.91 27.52
N TYR A 382 -15.62 -11.57 27.96
CA TYR A 382 -14.23 -11.28 27.53
C TYR A 382 -13.76 -12.13 26.34
N ALA A 383 -14.57 -13.10 25.89
CA ALA A 383 -14.21 -13.97 24.78
C ALA A 383 -13.81 -13.22 23.48
N PRO A 384 -14.44 -12.10 23.06
CA PRO A 384 -14.00 -11.38 21.85
C PRO A 384 -12.55 -10.89 21.95
N VAL A 385 -12.14 -10.44 23.14
CA VAL A 385 -10.79 -9.96 23.43
C VAL A 385 -9.82 -11.14 23.44
N CYS A 386 -10.16 -12.23 24.13
CA CYS A 386 -9.32 -13.43 24.19
C CYS A 386 -9.14 -14.07 22.80
N LEU A 387 -10.20 -14.17 22.00
CA LEU A 387 -10.14 -14.71 20.65
C LEU A 387 -9.31 -13.83 19.72
N ALA A 388 -9.42 -12.50 19.81
CA ALA A 388 -8.58 -11.59 19.05
C ALA A 388 -7.10 -11.74 19.41
N LEU A 389 -6.77 -11.89 20.71
CA LEU A 389 -5.40 -12.13 21.17
C LEU A 389 -4.86 -13.49 20.71
N LEU A 390 -5.64 -14.57 20.86
CA LEU A 390 -5.25 -15.90 20.42
C LEU A 390 -5.03 -15.94 18.91
N TYR A 391 -5.97 -15.40 18.13
CA TYR A 391 -5.87 -15.33 16.68
C TYR A 391 -4.72 -14.42 16.24
N GLY A 392 -4.51 -13.30 16.93
CA GLY A 392 -3.39 -12.40 16.67
C GLY A 392 -2.04 -13.07 16.90
N SER A 393 -1.87 -13.74 18.05
CA SER A 393 -0.67 -14.53 18.36
C SER A 393 -0.44 -15.65 17.34
N TRP A 394 -1.51 -16.35 16.93
CA TRP A 394 -1.45 -17.35 15.87
C TRP A 394 -0.93 -16.76 14.54
N ASN A 395 -1.45 -15.60 14.11
CA ASN A 395 -0.97 -14.92 12.90
C ASN A 395 0.49 -14.46 13.02
N VAL A 396 0.93 -14.07 14.21
CA VAL A 396 2.33 -13.71 14.46
C VAL A 396 3.21 -14.92 14.25
N VAL A 397 2.92 -16.04 14.92
CA VAL A 397 3.70 -17.29 14.84
C VAL A 397 3.69 -17.86 13.42
N ARG A 398 2.53 -17.94 12.77
CA ARG A 398 2.38 -18.54 11.42
C ARG A 398 3.15 -17.79 10.34
N ALA A 399 3.41 -16.50 10.53
CA ALA A 399 4.11 -15.70 9.53
C ALA A 399 5.64 -15.75 9.67
N ILE A 400 6.16 -16.37 10.73
CA ILE A 400 7.59 -16.65 10.82
C ILE A 400 7.93 -17.63 9.67
N PRO A 401 8.82 -17.27 8.73
CA PRO A 401 9.15 -18.14 7.62
C PRO A 401 9.70 -19.49 8.13
N SER A 402 9.09 -20.60 7.70
CA SER A 402 9.51 -21.95 8.11
C SER A 402 10.90 -22.31 7.56
N ASP A 403 11.29 -21.67 6.46
CA ASP A 403 12.55 -21.83 5.73
C ASP A 403 13.62 -20.81 6.14
N ARG A 404 13.42 -20.07 7.25
CA ARG A 404 14.36 -19.04 7.76
C ARG A 404 15.80 -19.55 7.98
N ASN A 405 15.98 -20.85 8.19
CA ASN A 405 17.29 -21.47 8.42
C ASN A 405 17.85 -22.17 7.17
N VAL A 406 17.09 -22.22 6.08
CA VAL A 406 17.50 -22.87 4.83
C VAL A 406 18.20 -21.82 3.97
N PRO A 407 19.32 -22.13 3.28
CA PRO A 407 19.99 -21.20 2.37
C PRO A 407 19.04 -20.63 1.30
N TYR A 408 19.24 -19.36 0.94
CA TYR A 408 18.42 -18.66 -0.05
C TYR A 408 18.37 -19.41 -1.38
N HIS A 409 17.20 -19.36 -2.03
CA HIS A 409 17.00 -19.80 -3.41
C HIS A 409 16.04 -18.82 -4.08
N TYR A 410 16.31 -18.44 -5.33
CA TYR A 410 15.58 -17.37 -6.04
C TYR A 410 14.07 -17.60 -6.13
N THR A 411 13.61 -18.85 -6.06
CA THR A 411 12.16 -19.19 -6.06
C THR A 411 11.40 -18.69 -4.84
N ARG A 412 12.10 -18.32 -3.75
CA ARG A 412 11.45 -17.81 -2.52
C ARG A 412 10.81 -16.43 -2.69
N ASP A 413 11.42 -15.57 -3.49
CA ASP A 413 10.98 -14.19 -3.69
C ASP A 413 10.91 -13.79 -5.17
N GLY A 414 11.16 -14.73 -6.07
CA GLY A 414 11.20 -14.51 -7.52
C GLY A 414 12.49 -13.81 -7.98
N GLY A 415 13.60 -14.00 -7.27
CA GLY A 415 14.92 -13.44 -7.62
C GLY A 415 15.11 -11.98 -7.19
N ARG A 416 14.29 -11.46 -6.27
CA ARG A 416 14.40 -10.06 -5.84
C ARG A 416 15.66 -9.83 -5.00
N TYR A 417 16.01 -10.76 -4.14
CA TYR A 417 17.23 -10.70 -3.34
C TYR A 417 18.46 -10.92 -4.21
N ASP A 418 18.35 -11.76 -5.23
CA ASP A 418 19.36 -11.89 -6.28
C ASP A 418 19.62 -10.53 -6.97
N ASP A 419 18.58 -9.81 -7.41
CA ASP A 419 18.74 -8.46 -7.97
C ASP A 419 19.51 -7.49 -7.03
N LYS A 420 19.30 -7.60 -5.71
CA LYS A 420 20.05 -6.82 -4.72
C LYS A 420 21.52 -7.19 -4.72
N GLN A 421 21.83 -8.49 -4.65
CA GLN A 421 23.21 -8.97 -4.65
C GLN A 421 23.94 -8.60 -5.95
N VAL A 422 23.29 -8.78 -7.10
CA VAL A 422 23.81 -8.35 -8.41
C VAL A 422 24.11 -6.86 -8.40
N GLY A 423 23.16 -6.02 -7.96
CA GLY A 423 23.37 -4.57 -7.87
C GLY A 423 24.56 -4.20 -6.98
N LEU A 424 24.66 -4.79 -5.78
CA LEU A 424 25.77 -4.53 -4.86
C LEU A 424 27.13 -4.97 -5.41
N LYS A 425 27.18 -6.09 -6.13
CA LYS A 425 28.41 -6.57 -6.79
C LYS A 425 28.83 -5.67 -7.94
N LEU A 426 27.88 -5.26 -8.79
CA LEU A 426 28.12 -4.28 -9.84
C LEU A 426 28.60 -2.93 -9.28
N ALA A 427 28.16 -2.57 -8.07
CA ALA A 427 28.63 -1.36 -7.40
C ALA A 427 30.14 -1.37 -7.11
N GLN A 428 30.73 -2.56 -6.97
CA GLN A 428 32.14 -2.77 -6.68
C GLN A 428 32.98 -2.98 -7.94
N THR A 429 32.41 -3.56 -9.01
CA THR A 429 33.15 -3.96 -10.21
C THR A 429 33.09 -2.95 -11.35
N LEU A 430 31.98 -2.21 -11.49
CA LEU A 430 31.79 -1.27 -12.59
C LEU A 430 32.22 0.16 -12.22
N PRO A 431 32.59 1.01 -13.21
CA PRO A 431 32.81 2.44 -12.98
C PRO A 431 31.64 3.13 -12.28
N LYS A 432 31.92 4.22 -11.55
CA LYS A 432 30.90 4.95 -10.76
C LYS A 432 29.93 5.73 -11.64
N ASP A 433 30.39 6.17 -12.80
CA ASP A 433 29.66 6.93 -13.81
C ASP A 433 29.01 6.06 -14.89
N ALA A 434 29.19 4.74 -14.81
CA ALA A 434 28.60 3.79 -15.75
C ALA A 434 27.07 3.90 -15.79
N VAL A 435 26.50 3.90 -16.99
CA VAL A 435 25.06 3.88 -17.25
C VAL A 435 24.63 2.45 -17.55
N LEU A 436 23.77 1.90 -16.69
CA LEU A 436 23.30 0.52 -16.81
C LEU A 436 21.98 0.46 -17.57
N MET A 437 21.87 -0.44 -18.52
CA MET A 437 20.59 -0.85 -19.10
C MET A 437 20.15 -2.16 -18.41
N THR A 438 19.10 -2.09 -17.60
CA THR A 438 18.59 -3.25 -16.85
C THR A 438 17.09 -3.18 -16.68
N ARG A 439 16.41 -4.33 -16.76
CA ARG A 439 14.97 -4.39 -16.50
C ARG A 439 14.64 -4.32 -15.01
N SER A 440 15.58 -4.68 -14.14
CA SER A 440 15.38 -4.61 -12.70
C SER A 440 15.81 -3.25 -12.15
N GLY A 441 14.82 -2.47 -11.70
CA GLY A 441 15.11 -1.23 -10.97
C GLY A 441 15.91 -1.47 -9.69
N ARG A 442 15.86 -2.67 -9.10
CA ARG A 442 16.64 -3.01 -7.88
C ARG A 442 18.12 -3.10 -8.17
N ILE A 443 18.50 -3.73 -9.29
CA ILE A 443 19.89 -3.77 -9.75
C ILE A 443 20.40 -2.33 -9.92
N GLY A 444 19.63 -1.49 -10.63
CA GLY A 444 19.96 -0.07 -10.78
C GLY A 444 20.11 0.65 -9.43
N PHE A 445 19.15 0.49 -8.54
CA PHE A 445 19.15 1.10 -7.21
C PHE A 445 20.35 0.70 -6.35
N TYR A 446 20.59 -0.61 -6.17
CA TYR A 446 21.66 -1.12 -5.32
C TYR A 446 23.05 -0.95 -5.93
N SER A 447 23.15 -0.88 -7.26
CA SER A 447 24.40 -0.51 -7.91
C SER A 447 24.80 0.94 -7.63
N GLY A 448 23.85 1.82 -7.32
CA GLY A 448 24.08 3.25 -7.16
C GLY A 448 24.47 3.96 -8.46
N ARG A 449 24.22 3.35 -9.62
CA ARG A 449 24.50 3.89 -10.95
C ARG A 449 23.22 4.47 -11.57
N THR A 450 23.39 5.34 -12.55
CA THR A 450 22.31 5.73 -13.45
C THR A 450 21.86 4.49 -14.21
N TYR A 451 20.55 4.27 -14.30
CA TYR A 451 20.03 3.12 -15.04
C TYR A 451 18.87 3.49 -15.95
N LEU A 452 18.74 2.72 -17.03
CA LEU A 452 17.74 2.84 -18.05
C LEU A 452 16.95 1.53 -18.14
N THR A 453 15.63 1.64 -18.26
CA THR A 453 14.79 0.47 -18.53
C THR A 453 14.85 0.18 -20.03
N PRO A 454 15.14 -1.06 -20.45
CA PRO A 454 15.16 -1.42 -21.86
C PRO A 454 13.80 -1.13 -22.52
N PRO A 455 13.74 -0.58 -23.74
CA PRO A 455 12.49 -0.45 -24.48
C PRO A 455 11.90 -1.83 -24.82
N GLN A 456 10.60 -1.89 -25.07
CA GLN A 456 9.95 -3.13 -25.54
C GLN A 456 10.05 -3.20 -27.08
N THR A 457 11.22 -3.60 -27.57
CA THR A 457 11.55 -3.71 -29.02
C THR A 457 12.46 -4.91 -29.30
N ASP A 458 12.80 -5.13 -30.56
CA ASP A 458 13.82 -6.08 -31.00
C ASP A 458 15.25 -5.66 -30.59
N TYR A 459 16.24 -6.49 -30.93
CA TYR A 459 17.63 -6.22 -30.58
C TYR A 459 18.17 -4.92 -31.19
N ALA A 460 17.83 -4.65 -32.46
CA ALA A 460 18.28 -3.45 -33.16
C ALA A 460 17.79 -2.17 -32.44
N GLY A 461 16.52 -2.12 -32.04
CA GLY A 461 15.99 -1.00 -31.28
C GLY A 461 16.61 -0.85 -29.88
N ILE A 462 17.03 -1.95 -29.23
CA ILE A 462 17.75 -1.89 -27.95
C ILE A 462 19.14 -1.26 -28.14
N VAL A 463 19.87 -1.66 -29.19
CA VAL A 463 21.18 -1.07 -29.52
C VAL A 463 21.04 0.40 -29.87
N GLU A 464 20.04 0.77 -30.68
CA GLU A 464 19.78 2.17 -31.02
C GLU A 464 19.46 3.00 -29.76
N PHE A 465 18.61 2.47 -28.89
CA PHE A 465 18.28 3.11 -27.62
C PHE A 465 19.50 3.23 -26.69
N ALA A 466 20.36 2.20 -26.65
CA ALA A 466 21.62 2.23 -25.89
C ALA A 466 22.54 3.34 -26.40
N ALA A 467 22.75 3.42 -27.71
CA ALA A 467 23.58 4.44 -28.33
C ALA A 467 23.03 5.85 -28.08
N LYS A 468 21.72 6.05 -28.27
CA LYS A 468 21.05 7.34 -28.06
C LYS A 468 21.17 7.85 -26.62
N ASN A 469 21.08 6.96 -25.64
CA ASN A 469 21.11 7.30 -24.22
C ASN A 469 22.49 7.07 -23.56
N LYS A 470 23.51 6.73 -24.36
CA LYS A 470 24.88 6.45 -23.88
C LYS A 470 24.91 5.40 -22.77
N ALA A 471 24.20 4.29 -22.98
CA ALA A 471 24.26 3.14 -22.07
C ALA A 471 25.59 2.40 -22.24
N ASP A 472 26.29 2.14 -21.14
CA ASP A 472 27.60 1.47 -21.16
C ASP A 472 27.46 -0.05 -21.05
N TYR A 473 26.48 -0.52 -20.26
CA TYR A 473 26.32 -1.94 -19.96
C TYR A 473 24.88 -2.41 -20.13
N LEU A 474 24.68 -3.63 -20.61
CA LEU A 474 23.41 -4.35 -20.60
C LEU A 474 23.48 -5.48 -19.57
N ILE A 475 22.58 -5.45 -18.59
CA ILE A 475 22.45 -6.51 -17.58
C ILE A 475 21.35 -7.46 -18.00
N ALA A 476 21.75 -8.60 -18.56
CA ALA A 476 20.87 -9.62 -19.09
C ALA A 476 20.52 -10.64 -17.99
N THR A 477 19.39 -10.41 -17.31
CA THR A 477 18.85 -11.30 -16.27
C THR A 477 17.75 -12.20 -16.83
N GLY A 478 17.38 -13.27 -16.10
CA GLY A 478 16.22 -14.10 -16.46
C GLY A 478 14.90 -13.31 -16.55
N GLN A 479 14.75 -12.23 -15.78
CA GLN A 479 13.60 -11.33 -15.87
C GLN A 479 13.51 -10.65 -17.24
N LEU A 480 14.63 -10.17 -17.77
CA LEU A 480 14.68 -9.55 -19.09
C LEU A 480 14.29 -10.55 -20.17
N LEU A 481 14.82 -11.78 -20.11
CA LEU A 481 14.50 -12.86 -21.05
C LEU A 481 13.00 -13.21 -21.02
N GLY A 482 12.43 -13.39 -19.83
CA GLY A 482 11.02 -13.74 -19.67
C GLY A 482 10.06 -12.67 -20.22
N MET A 483 10.46 -11.40 -20.20
CA MET A 483 9.68 -10.29 -20.78
C MET A 483 9.99 -10.02 -22.26
N ARG A 484 11.16 -10.45 -22.74
CA ARG A 484 11.65 -10.25 -24.11
C ARG A 484 12.26 -11.55 -24.66
N PRO A 485 11.44 -12.57 -24.97
CA PRO A 485 11.94 -13.85 -25.50
C PRO A 485 12.76 -13.70 -26.78
N GLN A 486 12.52 -12.66 -27.57
CA GLN A 486 13.31 -12.35 -28.76
C GLN A 486 14.80 -12.08 -28.50
N LEU A 487 15.20 -11.88 -27.23
CA LEU A 487 16.60 -11.69 -26.82
C LEU A 487 17.28 -12.99 -26.38
N GLU A 488 16.64 -14.15 -26.52
CA GLU A 488 17.16 -15.46 -26.10
C GLU A 488 18.57 -15.75 -26.63
N PHE A 489 18.89 -15.28 -27.84
CA PHE A 489 20.21 -15.45 -28.44
C PHE A 489 21.34 -14.80 -27.62
N LEU A 490 21.05 -13.82 -26.75
CA LEU A 490 22.03 -13.26 -25.82
C LEU A 490 22.33 -14.23 -24.66
N TYR A 491 21.48 -15.21 -24.39
CA TYR A 491 21.60 -16.09 -23.22
C TYR A 491 22.31 -17.41 -23.53
N GLY A 492 22.92 -17.54 -24.72
CA GLY A 492 23.68 -18.72 -25.13
C GLY A 492 24.64 -19.27 -24.07
N PRO A 493 25.48 -18.44 -23.41
CA PRO A 493 26.40 -18.91 -22.36
C PRO A 493 25.71 -19.55 -21.14
N ILE A 494 24.43 -19.24 -20.91
CA ILE A 494 23.63 -19.80 -19.82
C ILE A 494 22.84 -21.03 -20.29
N LEU A 495 22.26 -20.96 -21.49
CA LEU A 495 21.34 -21.98 -22.00
C LEU A 495 22.05 -23.18 -22.62
N ASP A 496 23.23 -22.96 -23.21
CA ASP A 496 24.03 -23.99 -23.90
C ASP A 496 25.53 -23.75 -23.63
N PRO A 497 26.00 -24.03 -22.39
CA PRO A 497 27.35 -23.67 -21.94
C PRO A 497 28.47 -24.43 -22.67
N ASP A 498 28.17 -25.59 -23.26
CA ASP A 498 29.14 -26.40 -24.01
C ASP A 498 29.35 -25.88 -25.45
N ARG A 499 28.48 -24.98 -25.93
CA ARG A 499 28.56 -24.41 -27.26
C ARG A 499 29.37 -23.10 -27.26
N PRO A 500 30.36 -22.95 -28.17
CA PRO A 500 31.08 -21.68 -28.30
C PRO A 500 30.11 -20.52 -28.56
N PHE A 501 30.15 -19.51 -27.71
CA PHE A 501 29.32 -18.33 -27.83
C PHE A 501 30.13 -17.14 -28.34
N THR A 502 29.66 -16.52 -29.42
CA THR A 502 30.17 -15.23 -29.90
C THR A 502 29.10 -14.17 -29.67
N PRO A 503 29.34 -13.14 -28.83
CA PRO A 503 28.38 -12.07 -28.65
C PRO A 503 28.17 -11.30 -29.97
N PRO A 504 27.00 -10.67 -30.15
CA PRO A 504 26.76 -9.79 -31.29
C PRO A 504 27.84 -8.71 -31.43
N PRO A 505 28.09 -8.18 -32.65
CA PRO A 505 29.20 -7.28 -32.90
C PRO A 505 29.16 -6.03 -32.01
N GLU A 506 27.98 -5.54 -31.64
CA GLU A 506 27.77 -4.36 -30.80
C GLU A 506 27.98 -4.60 -29.30
N LEU A 507 28.12 -5.86 -28.86
CA LEU A 507 28.30 -6.23 -27.46
C LEU A 507 29.64 -6.93 -27.22
N GLU A 508 30.21 -6.67 -26.06
CA GLU A 508 31.33 -7.39 -25.49
C GLU A 508 30.84 -8.13 -24.24
N LEU A 509 31.10 -9.43 -24.15
CA LEU A 509 30.80 -10.21 -22.95
C LEU A 509 31.81 -9.86 -21.86
N VAL A 510 31.36 -9.22 -20.77
CA VAL A 510 32.22 -8.79 -19.67
C VAL A 510 32.31 -9.86 -18.60
N SER A 511 31.15 -10.41 -18.19
CA SER A 511 31.11 -11.44 -17.17
C SER A 511 29.83 -12.26 -17.24
N LEU A 512 29.96 -13.56 -16.97
CA LEU A 512 28.87 -14.47 -16.61
C LEU A 512 28.97 -14.75 -15.11
N SER A 513 27.87 -14.62 -14.38
CA SER A 513 27.88 -14.84 -12.93
C SER A 513 26.54 -15.35 -12.44
N GLN A 514 26.58 -15.99 -11.27
CA GLN A 514 25.42 -16.45 -10.54
C GLN A 514 25.72 -16.31 -9.05
N GLU A 515 24.83 -15.64 -8.31
CA GLU A 515 24.98 -15.53 -6.85
C GLU A 515 24.51 -16.85 -6.19
N PRO A 516 24.97 -17.18 -4.97
CA PRO A 516 24.58 -18.41 -4.30
C PRO A 516 23.06 -18.57 -4.16
N GLY A 517 22.49 -19.57 -4.85
CA GLY A 517 21.04 -19.79 -4.91
C GLY A 517 20.27 -18.79 -5.79
N GLY A 518 20.96 -17.84 -6.44
CA GLY A 518 20.41 -16.87 -7.38
C GLY A 518 20.21 -17.44 -8.79
N SER A 519 19.59 -16.65 -9.67
CA SER A 519 19.52 -16.92 -11.10
C SER A 519 20.79 -16.43 -11.80
N PRO A 520 21.26 -17.13 -12.85
CA PRO A 520 22.41 -16.66 -13.60
C PRO A 520 22.08 -15.35 -14.36
N TYR A 521 23.07 -14.48 -14.48
CA TYR A 521 22.99 -13.22 -15.21
C TYR A 521 24.26 -12.98 -16.02
N ILE A 522 24.10 -12.18 -17.08
CA ILE A 522 25.21 -11.81 -17.97
C ILE A 522 25.35 -10.29 -17.98
N VAL A 523 26.59 -9.83 -17.91
CA VAL A 523 26.95 -8.42 -18.08
C VAL A 523 27.60 -8.28 -19.44
N TYR A 524 26.95 -7.51 -20.31
CA TYR A 524 27.51 -7.06 -21.56
C TYR A 524 27.95 -5.60 -21.47
N ARG A 525 29.03 -5.25 -22.13
CA ARG A 525 29.41 -3.86 -22.42
C ARG A 525 28.99 -3.54 -23.85
N PHE A 526 28.37 -2.40 -24.06
CA PHE A 526 28.16 -1.87 -25.40
C PHE A 526 29.51 -1.42 -25.96
N LYS A 527 29.87 -1.90 -27.15
CA LYS A 527 31.04 -1.39 -27.87
C LYS A 527 30.66 -0.02 -28.41
N SER A 528 30.99 1.02 -27.67
CA SER A 528 30.72 2.42 -28.04
C SER A 528 31.20 2.66 -29.48
N ARG A 529 30.31 3.22 -30.32
CA ARG A 529 30.70 3.86 -31.59
C ARG A 529 31.07 5.30 -31.35
#